data_AF-A0AAU2MNF3-F1
#
_entry.id   AF-A0AAU2MNF3-F1
#
_cell.length_a   1.000
_cell.length_b   1.000
_cell.length_c   1.000
_cell.angle_alpha   90.00
_cell.angle_beta   90.00
_cell.angle_gamma   90.00
#
_symmetry.space_group_name_H-M   'P 1'
#
loop_
_entity.id
_entity.type
_entity.pdbx_description
1 polymer ?
#
loop_
_entity_poly.entity_id
_entity_poly.type
_entity_poly.pdbx_seq_one_letter_code
_entity_poly.pdbx_strand_id
1 'polypeptide(L)'
;MKRTQDDRWALNLAAARQFHAREGHLRVPRKHVEELEAVEVPTGRQDGAGGPVVVKLGTWLDNVRKRADRLSAERRAELGALSMRW
;
A
#
# COMPACT_ATOMS: atom_id res chain seq x y z
N MET A 1 -5.24 10.11 17.34
CA MET A 1 -6.26 9.72 16.35
C MET A 1 -5.70 8.57 15.53
N LYS A 2 -6.37 7.42 15.51
CA LYS A 2 -5.91 6.19 14.83
C LYS A 2 -6.23 6.32 13.33
N ARG A 3 -5.26 6.05 12.45
CA ARG A 3 -5.48 6.00 10.99
C ARG A 3 -6.67 5.10 10.65
N THR A 4 -7.57 5.58 9.79
CA THR A 4 -8.75 4.86 9.32
C THR A 4 -8.36 3.68 8.43
N GLN A 5 -9.33 2.84 8.06
CA GLN A 5 -9.09 1.77 7.09
C GLN A 5 -8.74 2.35 5.71
N ASP A 6 -9.38 3.45 5.33
CA ASP A 6 -9.16 4.10 4.04
C ASP A 6 -7.80 4.78 3.98
N ASP A 7 -7.34 5.42 5.07
CA ASP A 7 -5.99 5.98 5.13
C ASP A 7 -4.93 4.90 4.93
N ARG A 8 -5.14 3.72 5.54
CA ARG A 8 -4.23 2.58 5.38
C ARG A 8 -4.28 2.05 3.96
N TRP A 9 -5.47 1.97 3.37
CA TRP A 9 -5.61 1.54 1.98
C TRP A 9 -4.86 2.49 1.03
N ALA A 10 -5.08 3.79 1.15
CA ALA A 10 -4.42 4.82 0.36
C ALA A 10 -2.89 4.74 0.50
N LEU A 11 -2.37 4.58 1.72
CA LEU A 11 -0.94 4.43 1.96
C LEU A 11 -0.35 3.19 1.25
N ASN A 12 -1.01 2.04 1.34
CA ASN A 12 -0.53 0.83 0.66
C ASN A 12 -0.65 0.93 -0.86
N LEU A 13 -1.70 1.57 -1.36
CA LEU A 13 -1.88 1.81 -2.79
C LEU A 13 -0.80 2.77 -3.33
N ALA A 14 -0.42 3.80 -2.56
CA ALA A 14 0.69 4.68 -2.91
C ALA A 14 2.02 3.90 -3.03
N ALA A 15 2.32 3.00 -2.09
CA ALA A 15 3.47 2.11 -2.18
C ALA A 15 3.40 1.18 -3.41
N ALA A 16 2.23 0.63 -3.72
CA ALA A 16 2.04 -0.18 -4.92
C ALA A 16 2.30 0.62 -6.21
N ARG A 17 1.83 1.88 -6.26
CA ARG A 17 2.10 2.81 -7.38
C ARG A 17 3.59 3.12 -7.51
N GLN A 18 4.29 3.38 -6.40
CA GLN A 18 5.73 3.63 -6.40
C GLN A 18 6.50 2.44 -6.97
N PHE A 19 6.22 1.23 -6.48
CA PHE A 19 6.84 0.00 -6.99
C PHE A 19 6.51 -0.21 -8.48
N HIS A 20 5.24 -0.04 -8.87
CA HIS A 20 4.82 -0.20 -10.26
C HIS A 20 5.46 0.84 -11.19
N ALA A 21 5.63 2.08 -10.76
CA ALA A 21 6.29 3.11 -11.57
C ALA A 21 7.75 2.74 -11.86
N ARG A 22 8.43 2.07 -10.92
CA ARG A 22 9.81 1.62 -11.06
C ARG A 22 9.94 0.31 -11.86
N GLU A 23 9.05 -0.65 -11.62
CA GLU A 23 9.19 -2.02 -12.12
C GLU A 23 8.21 -2.39 -13.25
N GLY A 24 7.17 -1.58 -13.47
CA GLY A 24 6.10 -1.83 -14.45
C GLY A 24 5.14 -2.97 -14.09
N HIS A 25 5.22 -3.51 -12.86
CA HIS A 25 4.38 -4.64 -12.43
C HIS A 25 4.25 -4.76 -10.91
N LEU A 26 3.29 -5.56 -10.44
CA LEU A 26 3.12 -5.89 -9.00
C LEU A 26 3.58 -7.30 -8.61
N ARG A 27 4.67 -7.79 -9.23
CA ARG A 27 5.36 -9.03 -8.83
C ARG A 27 6.33 -8.76 -7.67
N VAL A 28 5.76 -8.39 -6.53
CA VAL A 28 6.51 -7.97 -5.35
C VAL A 28 6.93 -9.18 -4.50
N PRO A 29 8.23 -9.36 -4.17
CA PRO A 29 8.67 -10.39 -3.23
C PRO A 29 7.98 -10.24 -1.88
N ARG A 30 7.63 -11.35 -1.21
CA ARG A 30 6.81 -11.31 0.03
C ARG A 30 7.38 -10.44 1.16
N LYS A 31 8.72 -10.38 1.30
CA LYS A 31 9.42 -9.61 2.34
C LYS A 31 9.74 -8.17 1.92
N HIS A 32 9.37 -7.75 0.70
CA HIS A 32 9.66 -6.44 0.17
C HIS A 32 8.94 -5.32 0.94
N VAL A 33 9.63 -4.21 1.12
CA VAL A 33 9.14 -2.98 1.74
C VAL A 33 9.34 -1.80 0.79
N GLU A 34 8.40 -0.87 0.75
CA GLU A 34 8.58 0.45 0.13
C GLU A 34 8.69 1.50 1.23
N GLU A 35 9.52 2.51 1.00
CA GLU A 35 9.63 3.68 1.85
C GLU A 35 8.97 4.86 1.10
N LEU A 36 7.88 5.35 1.67
CA LEU A 36 7.17 6.52 1.16
C LEU A 36 7.66 7.75 1.91
N GLU A 37 8.01 8.81 1.19
CA GLU A 37 8.24 10.12 1.83
C GLU A 37 6.98 10.54 2.60
N ALA A 38 7.17 10.99 3.84
CA ALA A 38 6.05 11.46 4.65
C ALA A 38 5.57 12.81 4.09
N VAL A 39 4.54 12.78 3.25
CA VAL A 39 3.65 13.92 3.11
C VAL A 39 2.94 14.05 4.46
N GLU A 40 3.05 15.20 5.12
CA GLU A 40 2.54 15.42 6.48
C GLU A 40 1.11 14.88 6.66
N VAL A 41 0.98 13.69 7.24
CA VAL A 41 -0.31 13.15 7.67
C VAL A 41 -0.41 13.44 9.16
N PRO A 42 -1.47 14.10 9.66
CA PRO A 42 -1.64 14.36 11.07
C PRO A 42 -1.92 13.04 11.81
N THR A 43 -0.86 12.34 12.20
CA THR A 43 -0.98 11.13 13.01
C THR A 43 -0.98 11.52 14.47
N GLY A 44 -2.11 11.34 15.15
CA GLY A 44 -2.14 11.43 16.61
C GLY A 44 -1.44 10.22 17.24
N ARG A 45 -0.10 10.37 17.39
CA ARG A 45 0.88 9.67 18.25
C ARG A 45 1.23 8.23 17.84
N GLN A 46 2.49 7.75 17.80
CA GLN A 46 3.76 8.02 18.48
C GLN A 46 4.83 7.51 17.45
N ASP A 47 5.67 8.34 16.83
CA ASP A 47 6.93 8.86 17.34
C ASP A 47 7.32 10.08 16.49
N GLY A 48 7.84 11.11 17.15
CA GLY A 48 8.20 12.38 16.51
C GLY A 48 9.40 12.23 15.60
N ALA A 49 9.15 12.08 14.31
CA ALA A 49 10.00 12.58 13.23
C ALA A 49 9.14 12.49 11.96
N GLY A 50 9.09 13.56 11.16
CA GLY A 50 8.53 13.53 9.80
C GLY A 50 9.39 12.69 8.86
N GLY A 51 9.58 11.41 9.21
CA GLY A 51 10.41 10.45 8.50
C GLY A 51 9.58 9.56 7.57
N PRO A 52 10.23 8.88 6.63
CA PRO A 52 9.56 8.05 5.64
C PRO A 52 8.68 6.98 6.29
N VAL A 53 7.51 6.76 5.69
CA VAL A 53 6.57 5.72 6.10
C VAL A 53 6.93 4.41 5.41
N VAL A 54 7.35 3.42 6.21
CA VAL A 54 7.68 2.08 5.72
C VAL A 54 6.40 1.25 5.52
N VAL A 55 6.20 0.76 4.31
CA VAL A 55 5.08 -0.10 3.92
C VAL A 55 5.56 -1.49 3.57
N LYS A 56 5.06 -2.52 4.26
CA LYS A 56 5.33 -3.93 3.96
C LYS A 56 4.57 -4.41 2.72
N LEU A 57 4.89 -3.84 1.55
CA LEU A 57 4.13 -3.99 0.31
C LEU A 57 3.95 -5.46 -0.10
N GLY A 58 5.01 -6.28 -0.02
CA GLY A 58 4.93 -7.68 -0.40
C GLY A 58 3.95 -8.50 0.45
N THR A 59 3.89 -8.20 1.75
CA THR A 59 2.96 -8.84 2.67
C THR A 59 1.53 -8.34 2.44
N TRP A 60 1.35 -7.05 2.19
CA TRP A 60 0.03 -6.49 1.90
C TRP A 60 -0.55 -7.06 0.60
N LEU A 61 0.20 -7.09 -0.50
CA LEU A 61 -0.27 -7.64 -1.78
C LEU A 61 -0.61 -9.14 -1.70
N ASP A 62 0.17 -9.92 -0.95
CA ASP A 62 -0.17 -11.34 -0.68
C ASP A 62 -1.51 -11.48 0.05
N ASN A 63 -1.75 -10.66 1.07
CA ASN A 63 -3.02 -10.66 1.80
C ASN A 63 -4.20 -10.19 0.95
N VAL A 64 -3.98 -9.20 0.09
CA VAL A 64 -4.98 -8.69 -0.85
C VAL A 64 -5.37 -9.77 -1.86
N ARG A 65 -4.41 -10.49 -2.46
CA ARG A 65 -4.70 -11.62 -3.36
C ARG A 65 -5.51 -12.72 -2.67
N LYS A 66 -5.11 -13.11 -1.46
CA LYS A 66 -5.82 -14.15 -0.67
C LYS A 66 -7.25 -13.77 -0.29
N ARG A 67 -7.58 -12.48 -0.27
CA ARG A 67 -8.89 -11.94 0.11
C ARG A 67 -9.54 -11.18 -1.04
N ALA A 68 -9.20 -11.58 -2.27
CA ALA A 68 -9.65 -10.91 -3.47
C ALA A 68 -11.18 -10.92 -3.63
N ASP A 69 -11.83 -11.94 -3.07
CA ASP A 69 -13.27 -12.13 -2.96
C ASP A 69 -13.96 -11.11 -2.02
N ARG A 70 -13.20 -10.52 -1.09
CA ARG A 70 -13.72 -9.57 -0.09
C ARG A 70 -13.41 -8.10 -0.41
N LEU A 71 -12.75 -7.84 -1.54
CA LEU A 71 -12.48 -6.48 -2.00
C LEU A 71 -13.73 -5.87 -2.62
N SER A 72 -13.93 -4.57 -2.38
CA SER A 72 -14.89 -3.81 -3.17
C SER A 72 -14.44 -3.77 -4.63
N ALA A 73 -15.41 -3.58 -5.54
CA ALA A 73 -15.13 -3.46 -6.96
C ALA A 73 -14.13 -2.31 -7.27
N GLU A 74 -14.26 -1.19 -6.57
CA GLU A 74 -13.35 -0.04 -6.66
C GLU A 74 -11.91 -0.42 -6.31
N ARG A 75 -11.69 -1.00 -5.13
CA ARG A 75 -10.35 -1.42 -4.68
C ARG A 75 -9.73 -2.47 -5.61
N ARG A 76 -10.56 -3.33 -6.18
CA ARG A 76 -10.13 -4.30 -7.19
C ARG A 76 -9.72 -3.59 -8.49
N ALA A 77 -10.46 -2.58 -8.92
CA ALA A 77 -10.15 -1.80 -10.12
C ALA A 77 -8.84 -0.99 -9.95
N GLU A 78 -8.62 -0.37 -8.79
CA GLU A 78 -7.39 0.40 -8.50
C GLU A 78 -6.14 -0.45 -8.64
N LEU A 79 -6.16 -1.68 -8.13
CA LEU A 79 -5.05 -2.63 -8.27
C LEU A 79 -4.98 -3.23 -9.67
N GLY A 80 -6.12 -3.47 -10.31
CA GLY A 80 -6.18 -3.89 -11.72
C GLY A 80 -5.48 -2.89 -12.65
N ALA A 81 -5.64 -1.59 -12.42
CA ALA A 81 -4.95 -0.52 -13.15
C ALA A 81 -3.41 -0.55 -12.98
N LEU A 82 -2.91 -1.22 -11.94
CA LEU A 82 -1.47 -1.46 -11.69
C LEU A 82 -1.02 -2.85 -12.14
N SER A 83 -1.73 -3.46 -13.10
CA SER A 83 -1.42 -4.79 -13.62
C SER A 83 -1.42 -5.89 -12.54
N MET A 84 -2.24 -5.74 -11.49
CA MET A 84 -2.38 -6.75 -10.44
C MET A 84 -2.93 -8.05 -11.02
N ARG A 85 -2.15 -9.11 -10.85
CA ARG A 85 -2.61 -10.48 -11.08
C ARG A 85 -3.22 -10.99 -9.78
N TRP A 86 -4.47 -11.42 -9.88
CA TRP A 86 -5.28 -11.96 -8.79
C TRP A 86 -4.91 -13.41 -8.51
#